data_AF-A0A9E2UP65-F1
#
_entry.id   AF-A0A9E2UP65-F1
#
_cell.length_a   1.000
_cell.length_b   1.000
_cell.length_c   1.000
_cell.angle_alpha   90.00
_cell.angle_beta   90.00
_cell.angle_gamma   90.00
#
_symmetry.space_group_name_H-M   'P 1'
#
loop_
_entity.id
_entity.type
_entity.pdbx_description
1 polymer ?
#
loop_
_entity_poly.entity_id
_entity_poly.type
_entity_poly.pdbx_seq_one_letter_code
_entity_poly.pdbx_strand_id
1 'polypeptide(L)' 'HEPRRARKLLLHRKQINKLIGAIQREGRTVVPLQVYFNPKGRAKIEIALVTGKQAHDKRQAIKDRDWQRQRARLLSARR' A
#
# COMPACT_ATOMS: atom_id res chain seq x y z
N HIS A 1 24.25 11.06 -5.93
CA HIS A 1 23.16 10.06 -6.03
C HIS A 1 21.84 10.79 -5.77
N GLU A 2 20.89 10.76 -6.70
CA GLU A 2 19.55 11.30 -6.43
C GLU A 2 18.70 10.24 -5.68
N PRO A 3 18.25 10.49 -4.43
CA PRO A 3 17.54 9.49 -3.65
C PRO A 3 16.15 9.14 -4.19
N ARG A 4 15.48 10.09 -4.84
CA ARG A 4 14.10 9.97 -5.34
C ARG A 4 13.99 9.61 -6.82
N ARG A 5 15.09 9.19 -7.44
CA ARG A 5 15.11 8.83 -8.87
C ARG A 5 14.10 7.73 -9.19
N ALA A 6 13.32 7.91 -10.25
CA ALA A 6 12.48 6.85 -10.79
C ALA A 6 13.34 5.63 -11.22
N ARG A 7 12.96 4.44 -10.75
CA ARG A 7 13.61 3.17 -11.12
C ARG A 7 12.64 2.32 -11.92
N LYS A 8 13.10 1.82 -13.07
CA LYS A 8 12.31 0.92 -13.91
C LYS A 8 12.20 -0.46 -13.24
N LEU A 9 10.98 -0.97 -13.10
CA LEU A 9 10.73 -2.32 -12.60
C LEU A 9 10.86 -3.33 -13.73
N LEU A 10 11.41 -4.51 -13.41
CA LEU A 10 11.58 -5.61 -14.35
C LEU A 10 10.45 -6.62 -14.12
N LEU A 11 9.52 -6.69 -15.08
CA LEU A 11 8.38 -7.61 -15.06
C LEU A 11 8.26 -8.32 -16.43
N HIS A 12 7.58 -9.46 -16.45
CA HIS A 12 7.25 -10.11 -17.72
C HIS A 12 6.18 -9.31 -18.49
N ARG A 13 6.23 -9.35 -19.83
CA ARG A 13 5.29 -8.61 -20.69
C ARG A 13 3.82 -8.87 -20.35
N LYS A 14 3.45 -10.14 -20.10
CA LYS A 14 2.09 -10.54 -19.72
C LYS A 14 1.63 -9.86 -18.40
N GLN A 15 2.53 -9.73 -17.42
CA GLN A 15 2.24 -9.08 -16.15
C GLN A 15 2.05 -7.57 -16.32
N ILE A 16 2.89 -6.93 -17.13
CA ILE A 16 2.78 -5.50 -17.45
C ILE A 16 1.41 -5.20 -18.06
N ASN A 17 1.00 -5.97 -19.08
CA ASN A 17 -0.28 -5.77 -19.74
C ASN A 17 -1.46 -5.96 -18.77
N LYS A 18 -1.39 -6.95 -17.87
CA LYS A 18 -2.42 -7.17 -16.83
C LYS A 18 -2.53 -5.98 -15.88
N LEU A 19 -1.39 -5.45 -15.41
CA LEU A 19 -1.36 -4.31 -14.51
C LEU A 19 -1.88 -3.03 -15.18
N ILE A 20 -1.44 -2.73 -16.40
CA ILE A 20 -1.92 -1.57 -17.16
C ILE A 20 -3.44 -1.66 -17.39
N GLY A 21 -3.94 -2.84 -17.77
CA GLY A 21 -5.37 -3.05 -17.97
C GLY A 21 -6.20 -2.89 -16.69
N ALA A 22 -5.65 -3.22 -15.52
CA ALA A 22 -6.32 -3.01 -14.23
C ALA A 22 -6.29 -1.54 -13.81
N ILE A 23 -5.18 -0.83 -14.04
CA ILE A 23 -5.05 0.60 -13.74
C ILE A 23 -6.03 1.41 -14.59
N GLN A 24 -6.07 1.16 -15.91
CA GLN A 24 -6.86 1.96 -16.84
C GLN A 24 -8.37 1.67 -16.76
N ARG A 25 -8.77 0.41 -16.59
CA ARG A 25 -10.21 0.05 -16.60
C ARG A 25 -10.88 0.16 -15.24
N GLU A 26 -10.18 -0.25 -14.19
CA GLU A 26 -10.76 -0.40 -12.85
C GLU A 26 -10.34 0.74 -11.89
N GLY A 27 -9.50 1.67 -12.34
CA GLY A 27 -9.00 2.78 -11.52
C GLY A 27 -8.15 2.32 -10.33
N ARG A 28 -7.56 1.12 -10.41
CA ARG A 28 -6.73 0.55 -9.34
C ARG A 28 -5.33 1.14 -9.36
N THR A 29 -4.72 1.25 -8.18
CA THR A 29 -3.35 1.76 -8.01
C THR A 29 -2.40 0.62 -7.69
N VAL A 30 -1.18 0.67 -8.24
CA VAL A 30 -0.10 -0.26 -7.86
C VAL A 30 0.69 0.32 -6.70
N VAL A 31 0.86 -0.45 -5.63
CA VAL A 31 1.63 -0.06 -4.44
C VAL A 31 2.69 -1.10 -4.10
N PRO A 32 3.86 -0.70 -3.59
CA PRO A 32 4.84 -1.64 -3.05
C PRO A 32 4.36 -2.16 -1.68
N LEU A 33 4.58 -3.46 -1.43
CA LEU A 33 4.32 -4.09 -0.13
C LEU A 33 5.61 -4.28 0.64
N GLN A 34 6.61 -4.88 0.02
CA GLN A 34 7.90 -5.15 0.65
C GLN A 34 9.04 -5.12 -0.37
N VAL A 35 10.23 -4.79 0.12
CA VAL A 35 11.48 -4.91 -0.60
C VAL A 35 12.29 -6.01 0.06
N TYR A 36 12.73 -6.99 -0.71
CA TYR A 36 13.48 -8.14 -0.20
C TYR A 36 14.66 -8.47 -1.12
N PHE A 37 15.70 -9.06 -0.56
CA PHE A 37 16.82 -9.58 -1.36
C PHE A 37 16.59 -11.05 -1.67
N ASN A 38 16.74 -11.43 -2.93
CA ASN A 38 16.68 -12.84 -3.30
C ASN A 38 18.01 -13.55 -2.95
N PRO A 39 18.08 -14.89 -3.01
CA PRO A 39 19.31 -15.64 -2.74
C PRO A 39 20.51 -15.27 -3.63
N LYS A 40 20.26 -14.57 -4.75
CA LYS A 40 21.28 -14.06 -5.67
C LYS A 40 21.73 -12.62 -5.33
N GLY A 41 21.35 -12.10 -4.15
CA GLY A 41 21.69 -10.75 -3.68
C GLY A 41 20.98 -9.60 -4.42
N ARG A 42 19.96 -9.88 -5.23
CA ARG A 42 19.22 -8.85 -5.99
C ARG A 42 18.02 -8.37 -5.19
N ALA A 43 17.86 -7.05 -5.11
CA ALA A 43 16.67 -6.43 -4.57
C ALA A 43 15.46 -6.71 -5.48
N LYS A 44 14.40 -7.26 -4.88
CA LYS A 44 13.08 -7.47 -5.46
C LYS A 44 12.06 -6.68 -4.68
N ILE A 45 11.01 -6.27 -5.38
CA ILE A 45 9.90 -5.52 -4.80
C ILE A 45 8.65 -6.36 -5.04
N GLU A 46 7.93 -6.64 -3.98
CA GLU A 46 6.57 -7.16 -4.08
C GLU A 46 5.60 -5.98 -4.25
N ILE A 47 4.69 -6.11 -5.21
CA ILE A 47 3.72 -5.08 -5.56
C ILE A 47 2.31 -5.66 -5.52
N ALA A 48 1.34 -4.83 -5.15
CA ALA A 48 -0.07 -5.18 -5.13
C ALA A 48 -0.91 -4.16 -5.90
N LEU A 49 -2.03 -4.64 -6.47
CA LEU A 49 -3.10 -3.79 -6.97
C LEU A 49 -4.07 -3.51 -5.83
N VAL A 50 -4.32 -2.23 -5.58
CA VAL A 50 -5.21 -1.78 -4.50
C VAL A 50 -6.27 -0.83 -5.03
N THR A 51 -7.41 -0.82 -4.36
CA THR A 51 -8.46 0.18 -4.57
C THR A 51 -8.47 1.11 -3.37
N GLY A 52 -8.46 2.42 -3.60
CA GLY A 52 -8.57 3.39 -2.51
C GLY A 52 -9.94 3.30 -1.84
N LYS A 53 -9.98 3.40 -0.50
CA LYS A 53 -11.26 3.54 0.22
C LYS A 53 -11.96 4.83 -0.18
N GLN A 54 -13.29 4.80 -0.26
CA GLN A 54 -14.06 6.00 -0.54
C GLN A 54 -13.96 7.01 0.62
N ALA A 55 -14.23 8.28 0.35
CA ALA A 55 -14.08 9.34 1.36
C ALA A 55 -15.00 9.13 2.58
N HIS A 56 -16.19 8.56 2.37
CA HIS A 56 -17.13 8.25 3.44
C HIS A 56 -16.58 7.14 4.36
N ASP A 57 -16.06 6.05 3.78
CA ASP A 57 -15.41 4.95 4.52
C ASP A 57 -14.22 5.44 5.34
N LYS A 58 -13.44 6.39 4.79
CA LYS A 58 -12.31 6.99 5.51
C LYS A 58 -12.76 7.73 6.76
N ARG A 59 -13.86 8.49 6.70
CA ARG A 59 -14.40 9.21 7.87
C ARG A 59 -14.82 8.25 8.98
N GLN A 60 -15.54 7.19 8.64
CA GLN A 60 -15.94 6.19 9.63
C GLN A 60 -14.73 5.51 10.26
N ALA A 61 -13.77 5.07 9.44
CA ALA A 61 -12.55 4.44 9.94
C ALA A 61 -11.68 5.36 10.81
N ILE A 62 -11.67 6.67 10.54
CA ILE A 62 -10.97 7.66 11.38
C ILE A 62 -11.68 7.80 12.73
N LYS A 63 -13.02 7.94 12.73
CA LYS A 63 -13.81 8.02 13.96
C LYS A 63 -13.61 6.78 14.84
N ASP A 64 -13.69 5.59 14.26
CA ASP A 64 -13.52 4.34 15.00
C ASP A 64 -12.12 4.24 15.61
N ARG A 65 -11.08 4.65 14.86
CA ARG A 65 -9.69 4.64 15.35
C ARG A 65 -9.48 5.63 16.49
N ASP A 66 -10.03 6.83 16.38
CA ASP A 66 -9.92 7.85 17.43
C ASP A 66 -10.68 7.43 18.70
N TRP A 67 -11.87 6.82 18.54
CA TRP A 67 -12.63 6.25 19.65
C TRP A 67 -11.86 5.16 20.38
N GLN A 68 -11.24 4.22 19.64
CA GLN A 68 -10.41 3.16 20.24
C GLN A 68 -9.22 3.74 21.01
N ARG A 69 -8.55 4.79 20.49
CA ARG A 69 -7.47 5.46 21.22
C ARG A 69 -7.96 6.14 22.49
N GLN A 70 -9.11 6.82 22.45
CA GLN A 70 -9.69 7.45 23.64
C GLN A 70 -10.07 6.40 24.70
N ARG A 71 -10.71 5.31 24.29
CA ARG A 71 -11.07 4.19 25.18
C ARG A 71 -9.83 3.58 25.84
N ALA A 72 -8.76 3.37 25.08
CA ALA A 72 -7.49 2.87 25.62
C ALA A 72 -6.87 3.82 26.65
N ARG A 73 -6.92 5.14 26.43
CA ARG A 73 -6.45 6.15 27.39
C ARG A 73 -7.28 6.15 28.68
N LEU A 74 -8.61 6.09 28.58
CA LEU A 74 -9.50 6.04 29.76
C LEU A 74 -9.28 4.79 30.60
N LEU A 75 -9.03 3.63 29.97
CA LEU A 75 -8.69 2.39 30.66
C LEU A 75 -7.31 2.44 31.31
N SER A 76 -6.33 3.11 30.68
CA SER A 76 -4.97 3.26 31.21
C SER A 76 -4.88 4.28 32.36
N ALA A 77 -5.71 5.32 32.37
CA ALA A 77 -5.74 6.34 33.43
C ALA A 77 -6.45 5.88 34.72
N ARG A 78 -7.09 4.71 34.68
CA ARG A 78 -7.82 4.10 35.79
C ARG A 78 -7.02 3.03 36.54
N ARG A 79 -5.74 2.87 36.16
CA ARG A 79 -4.69 2.13 36.89
C ARG A 79 -3.74 3.14 37.52
#